data_AF-A0ABD2G6H9-F1
#
_entry.id   AF-A0ABD2G6H9-F1
#
_cell.length_a   1.000
_cell.length_b   1.000
_cell.length_c   1.000
_cell.angle_alpha   90.00
_cell.angle_beta   90.00
_cell.angle_gamma   90.00
#
_symmetry.space_group_name_H-M   'P 1'
#
loop_
_entity.id
_entity.type
_entity.pdbx_description
1 polymer ?
#
loop_
_entity_poly.entity_id
_entity_poly.type
_entity_poly.pdbx_seq_one_letter_code
_entity_poly.pdbx_strand_id
1 'polypeptide(L)'
;MITFSSHDLNLSPVSPSEQGTVYSIKMLLEQQCAFVNYAKKEDCDRAIQCINGLVVEGAPLSVRYPNRFTGLGAPRSAASDPYTRPGLFKKECFFWRTSGCTRQDCTFKHLPENKNVDKDKFTSRLGNFNM
;
A
#
# COMPACT_ATOMS: atom_id res chain seq x y z
N MET A 1 -0.61 8.21 -13.11
CA MET A 1 -0.82 8.94 -11.83
C MET A 1 0.11 8.42 -10.75
N ILE A 2 0.87 9.32 -10.12
CA ILE A 2 1.77 9.07 -9.00
C ILE A 2 1.50 10.08 -7.88
N THR A 3 1.92 9.74 -6.66
CA THR A 3 1.75 10.55 -5.44
C THR A 3 3.13 11.03 -4.99
N PHE A 4 3.24 12.31 -4.72
CA PHE A 4 4.38 12.98 -4.09
C PHE A 4 4.00 13.27 -2.64
N SER A 5 4.86 12.98 -1.68
CA SER A 5 4.63 13.28 -0.26
C SER A 5 5.94 13.71 0.40
N SER A 6 5.91 14.79 1.17
CA SER A 6 7.03 15.35 1.93
C SER A 6 6.49 16.14 3.12
N HIS A 7 7.21 16.16 4.23
CA HIS A 7 6.87 16.98 5.42
C HIS A 7 6.75 18.47 5.06
N ASP A 8 7.57 18.94 4.13
CA ASP A 8 7.41 20.25 3.49
C ASP A 8 7.24 20.01 2.00
N LEU A 9 5.99 20.10 1.53
CA LEU A 9 5.65 19.79 0.16
C LEU A 9 5.87 20.99 -0.75
N ASN A 10 7.13 21.41 -0.81
CA ASN A 10 7.58 22.41 -1.74
C ASN A 10 7.96 21.73 -3.06
N LEU A 11 7.05 21.76 -4.03
CA LEU A 11 7.32 21.27 -5.39
C LEU A 11 8.05 22.31 -6.25
N SER A 12 8.37 23.51 -5.73
CA SER A 12 9.06 24.53 -6.53
C SER A 12 10.41 24.09 -7.12
N PRO A 13 11.25 23.29 -6.43
CA PRO A 13 12.51 22.82 -6.99
C PRO A 13 12.38 21.54 -7.81
N VAL A 14 11.18 20.94 -7.87
CA VAL A 14 10.93 19.66 -8.52
C VAL A 14 9.78 19.84 -9.50
N SER A 15 10.11 20.14 -10.75
CA SER A 15 9.11 20.38 -11.80
C SER A 15 8.67 19.05 -12.43
N PRO A 16 7.50 18.47 -12.07
CA PRO A 16 7.06 17.20 -12.62
C PRO A 16 6.93 17.22 -14.16
N SER A 17 6.74 18.40 -14.77
CA SER A 17 6.71 18.59 -16.22
C SER A 17 8.02 18.25 -16.92
N GLU A 18 9.15 18.23 -16.22
CA GLU A 18 10.45 17.84 -16.79
C GLU A 18 10.50 16.35 -17.13
N GLN A 19 9.74 15.52 -16.41
CA GLN A 19 9.75 14.08 -16.60
C GLN A 19 8.74 13.62 -17.67
N GLY A 20 7.78 14.46 -18.06
CA GLY A 20 6.85 14.16 -19.15
C GLY A 20 5.62 15.07 -19.17
N THR A 21 4.71 14.81 -20.13
CA THR A 21 3.50 15.60 -20.30
C THR A 21 2.54 15.35 -19.12
N VAL A 22 2.28 16.40 -18.34
CA VAL A 22 1.34 16.35 -17.22
C VAL A 22 -0.07 16.67 -17.69
N TYR A 23 -1.02 15.80 -17.36
CA TYR A 23 -2.45 15.98 -17.62
C TYR A 23 -3.15 16.77 -16.51
N SER A 24 -2.81 16.48 -15.25
CA SER A 24 -3.42 17.16 -14.10
C SER A 24 -2.53 17.05 -12.86
N ILE A 25 -2.53 18.10 -12.05
CA ILE A 25 -1.88 18.13 -10.73
C ILE A 25 -2.94 18.46 -9.68
N LYS A 26 -3.00 17.68 -8.60
CA LYS A 26 -3.85 17.94 -7.44
C LYS A 26 -3.01 17.96 -6.17
N MET A 27 -2.89 19.12 -5.55
CA MET A 27 -2.18 19.27 -4.27
C MET A 27 -3.16 19.14 -3.09
N LEU A 28 -2.74 18.42 -2.05
CA LEU A 28 -3.44 18.30 -0.77
C LEU A 28 -2.49 18.75 0.32
N LEU A 29 -2.46 20.06 0.55
CA LEU A 29 -1.53 20.69 1.50
C LEU A 29 -1.74 20.18 2.93
N GLU A 30 -3.00 20.00 3.35
CA GLU A 30 -3.33 19.43 4.67
C GLU A 30 -2.78 18.03 4.88
N GLN A 31 -2.70 17.23 3.81
CA GLN A 31 -2.21 15.85 3.85
C GLN A 31 -0.75 15.75 3.44
N GLN A 32 -0.09 16.90 3.20
CA GLN A 32 1.28 16.94 2.74
C GLN A 32 1.52 15.92 1.61
N CYS A 33 0.61 15.92 0.63
CA CYS A 33 0.76 15.12 -0.59
C CYS A 33 0.26 15.85 -1.85
N ALA A 34 0.76 15.44 -3.02
CA ALA A 34 0.29 15.88 -4.32
C ALA A 34 0.15 14.69 -5.28
N PHE A 35 -0.92 14.68 -6.07
CA PHE A 35 -1.14 13.71 -7.13
C PHE A 35 -0.83 14.33 -8.48
N VAL A 36 0.08 13.70 -9.22
CA VAL A 36 0.42 14.11 -10.58
C VAL A 36 -0.03 13.01 -11.53
N ASN A 37 -0.82 13.39 -12.53
CA ASN A 37 -1.22 12.50 -13.60
C ASN A 37 -0.44 12.83 -14.86
N TYR A 38 0.42 11.92 -15.31
CA TYR A 38 1.10 12.01 -16.60
C TYR A 38 0.28 11.38 -17.70
N ALA A 39 0.50 11.84 -18.95
CA ALA A 39 -0.12 11.27 -20.14
C ALA A 39 0.34 9.83 -20.39
N LYS A 40 1.59 9.52 -20.08
CA LYS A 40 2.21 8.21 -20.31
C LYS A 40 2.62 7.54 -19.00
N LYS A 41 2.60 6.21 -18.98
CA LYS A 41 3.05 5.42 -17.82
C LYS A 41 4.57 5.51 -17.66
N GLU A 42 5.29 5.53 -18.77
CA GLU A 42 6.76 5.60 -18.80
C GLU A 42 7.25 6.88 -18.11
N ASP A 43 6.51 7.98 -18.26
CA ASP A 43 6.80 9.27 -17.61
C ASP A 43 6.60 9.19 -16.09
N CYS A 44 5.59 8.42 -15.63
CA CYS A 44 5.38 8.14 -14.21
C CYS A 44 6.56 7.35 -13.62
N ASP A 45 7.04 6.33 -14.32
CA ASP A 45 8.16 5.48 -13.88
C ASP A 45 9.46 6.31 -13.80
N ARG A 46 9.74 7.15 -14.80
CA ARG A 46 10.88 8.08 -14.78
C ARG A 46 10.78 9.08 -13.63
N ALA A 47 9.61 9.67 -13.40
CA ALA A 47 9.40 10.58 -12.29
C ALA A 47 9.65 9.93 -10.93
N ILE A 48 9.20 8.69 -10.73
CA ILE A 48 9.52 7.93 -9.51
C ILE A 48 11.03 7.71 -9.39
N GLN A 49 11.71 7.28 -10.45
CA GLN A 49 13.15 6.99 -10.40
C GLN A 49 14.01 8.23 -10.13
N CYS A 50 13.67 9.36 -10.73
CA CYS A 50 14.46 10.58 -10.62
C CYS A 50 14.17 11.37 -9.34
N ILE A 51 12.93 11.36 -8.87
CA ILE A 51 12.48 12.28 -7.81
C ILE A 51 12.37 11.60 -6.46
N ASN A 52 12.04 10.31 -6.41
CA ASN A 52 11.89 9.62 -5.13
C ASN A 52 13.24 9.60 -4.38
N GLY A 53 13.28 10.19 -3.19
CA GLY A 53 14.46 10.31 -2.36
C GLY A 53 15.20 11.64 -2.51
N LEU A 54 14.79 12.54 -3.41
CA LEU A 54 15.36 13.89 -3.47
C LEU A 54 15.06 14.64 -2.17
N VAL A 55 16.08 15.27 -1.60
CA VAL A 55 15.97 16.04 -0.37
C VAL A 55 15.66 17.49 -0.75
N VAL A 56 14.46 17.95 -0.39
CA VAL A 56 14.01 19.34 -0.56
C VAL A 56 13.89 19.97 0.81
N GLU A 57 14.57 21.09 1.02
CA GLU A 57 14.59 21.82 2.30
C GLU A 57 14.96 20.93 3.51
N GLY A 58 15.81 19.93 3.29
CA GLY A 58 16.24 18.98 4.32
C GLY A 58 15.32 17.78 4.55
N ALA A 59 14.16 17.72 3.87
CA ALA A 59 13.22 16.61 3.94
C ALA A 59 13.24 15.77 2.64
N PRO A 60 13.31 14.42 2.72
CA PRO A 60 13.25 13.57 1.53
C PRO A 60 11.82 13.49 0.98
N LEU A 61 11.68 13.76 -0.32
CA LEU A 61 10.46 13.51 -1.09
C LEU A 61 10.25 12.02 -1.30
N SER A 62 9.04 11.53 -1.04
CA SER A 62 8.62 10.21 -1.46
C SER A 62 7.70 10.32 -2.68
N VAL A 63 8.06 9.62 -3.75
CA VAL A 63 7.28 9.59 -5.00
C VAL A 63 6.95 8.15 -5.34
N ARG A 64 5.65 7.80 -5.36
CA ARG A 64 5.20 6.42 -5.53
C ARG A 64 3.83 6.38 -6.22
N TYR A 65 3.50 5.25 -6.83
CA TYR A 65 2.13 5.01 -7.28
C TYR A 65 1.14 5.06 -6.10
N PRO A 66 -0.07 5.63 -6.27
CA PRO A 66 -1.09 5.61 -5.24
C PRO A 66 -1.38 4.15 -4.87
N ASN A 67 -1.10 3.78 -3.63
CA ASN A 67 -1.38 2.44 -3.16
C ASN A 67 -2.89 2.29 -2.99
N ARG A 68 -3.52 1.30 -3.64
CA ARG A 68 -4.92 0.96 -3.43
C ARG A 68 -5.11 0.15 -2.13
N PHE A 69 -4.49 0.58 -1.04
CA PHE A 69 -4.74 0.01 0.27
C PHE A 69 -5.84 0.82 0.95
N THR A 70 -7.08 0.46 0.63
CA THR A 70 -8.22 0.77 1.49
C THR A 70 -8.06 0.01 2.79
N GLY A 71 -7.68 0.70 3.85
CA GLY A 71 -7.95 0.29 5.24
C GLY A 71 -6.85 -0.51 5.94
N LEU A 72 -6.36 0.10 7.03
CA LEU A 72 -5.83 -0.51 8.27
C LEU A 72 -4.89 -1.72 8.17
N GLY A 73 -3.61 -1.46 8.47
CA GLY A 73 -2.72 -2.42 9.13
C GLY A 73 -2.17 -3.55 8.26
N ALA A 74 -1.01 -3.31 7.64
CA ALA A 74 -0.10 -4.40 7.25
C ALA A 74 1.27 -4.13 7.88
N PRO A 75 1.84 -5.08 8.65
CA PRO A 75 3.15 -4.91 9.25
C PRO A 75 4.23 -4.95 8.17
N ARG A 76 5.30 -4.18 8.41
CA ARG A 76 6.54 -4.25 7.63
C ARG A 76 7.06 -5.69 7.69
N SER A 77 7.09 -6.39 6.57
CA SER A 77 8.11 -7.39 6.24
C SER A 77 7.94 -7.94 4.83
N ALA A 78 9.09 -8.24 4.24
CA ALA A 78 9.33 -8.95 2.99
C ALA A 78 9.14 -8.15 1.70
N ALA A 79 10.26 -7.58 1.27
CA ALA A 79 10.57 -7.42 -0.14
C ALA A 79 10.35 -8.74 -0.88
N SER A 80 9.52 -8.71 -1.92
CA SER A 80 9.78 -9.46 -3.15
C SER A 80 8.86 -8.95 -4.26
N ASP A 81 9.53 -8.53 -5.33
CA ASP A 81 9.07 -8.47 -6.72
C ASP A 81 8.25 -7.24 -7.20
N PRO A 82 8.87 -6.34 -8.01
CA PRO A 82 8.19 -5.20 -8.63
C PRO A 82 7.28 -5.54 -9.84
N TYR A 83 7.14 -6.81 -10.25
CA TYR A 83 6.32 -7.19 -11.42
C TYR A 83 5.01 -7.92 -11.10
N THR A 84 4.77 -8.31 -9.86
CA THR A 84 3.55 -9.02 -9.49
C THR A 84 2.43 -8.01 -9.18
N ARG A 85 1.71 -7.59 -10.23
CA ARG A 85 0.30 -7.16 -10.12
C ARG A 85 -0.60 -8.40 -10.25
N PRO A 86 -1.19 -8.88 -9.15
CA PRO A 86 -2.44 -9.62 -9.23
C PRO A 86 -3.48 -8.87 -8.41
N GLY A 87 -4.64 -8.66 -9.02
CA GLY A 87 -5.77 -8.05 -8.35
C GLY A 87 -6.05 -8.74 -7.02
N LEU A 88 -6.36 -7.93 -6.01
CA LEU A 88 -7.23 -8.33 -4.91
C LEU A 88 -6.99 -9.77 -4.43
N PHE A 89 -5.77 -10.07 -3.96
CA PHE A 89 -5.63 -11.17 -3.02
C PHE A 89 -6.40 -10.75 -1.77
N LYS A 90 -7.71 -11.00 -1.75
CA LYS A 90 -8.44 -11.17 -0.50
C LYS A 90 -7.68 -12.30 0.20
N LYS A 91 -6.75 -11.94 1.08
CA LYS A 91 -6.05 -12.92 1.91
C LYS A 91 -7.13 -13.76 2.57
N GLU A 92 -6.83 -15.04 2.73
CA GLU A 92 -7.73 -15.92 3.43
C GLU A 92 -7.98 -15.40 4.86
N CYS A 93 -9.20 -15.55 5.34
CA CYS A 93 -9.58 -15.10 6.66
C CYS A 93 -8.76 -15.84 7.71
N PHE A 94 -7.97 -15.09 8.46
CA PHE A 94 -7.15 -15.63 9.55
C PHE A 94 -8.00 -16.39 10.58
N PHE A 95 -9.16 -15.83 10.94
CA PHE A 95 -10.08 -16.47 11.88
C PHE A 95 -10.73 -17.73 11.30
N TRP A 96 -10.95 -17.79 9.98
CA TRP A 96 -11.45 -19.01 9.33
C TRP A 96 -10.48 -20.18 9.45
N ARG A 97 -9.17 -19.90 9.36
CA ARG A 97 -8.11 -20.90 9.50
C ARG A 97 -7.84 -21.31 10.95
N THR A 98 -8.18 -20.48 11.94
CA THR A 98 -7.81 -20.71 13.35
C THR A 98 -9.01 -21.04 14.24
N SER A 99 -9.91 -20.07 14.47
CA SER A 99 -11.01 -20.17 15.43
C SER A 99 -12.40 -20.43 14.81
N GLY A 100 -12.49 -20.45 13.48
CA GLY A 100 -13.74 -20.59 12.74
C GLY A 100 -14.53 -19.28 12.69
N CYS A 101 -14.23 -18.42 11.71
CA CYS A 101 -14.98 -17.18 11.50
C CYS A 101 -16.47 -17.46 11.19
N THR A 102 -17.38 -16.84 11.93
CA THR A 102 -18.84 -16.98 11.77
C THR A 102 -19.49 -15.79 11.06
N ARG A 103 -18.71 -14.77 10.66
CA ARG A 103 -19.21 -13.57 9.99
C ARG A 103 -19.65 -13.89 8.56
N GLN A 104 -20.92 -13.63 8.27
CA GLN A 104 -21.51 -13.81 6.94
C GLN A 104 -21.02 -12.74 5.94
N ASP A 105 -20.60 -11.58 6.43
CA ASP A 105 -20.13 -10.42 5.69
C ASP A 105 -18.59 -10.27 5.71
N CYS A 106 -17.86 -11.38 5.86
CA CYS A 106 -16.41 -11.30 6.04
C CYS A 106 -15.68 -10.73 4.81
N THR A 107 -14.88 -9.68 5.02
CA THR A 107 -14.08 -9.03 3.96
C THR A 107 -12.99 -9.96 3.39
N PHE A 108 -12.59 -10.97 4.15
CA PHE A 108 -11.57 -11.96 3.79
C PHE A 108 -12.21 -13.26 3.25
N LYS A 109 -11.47 -14.03 2.45
CA LYS A 109 -12.00 -15.28 1.85
C LYS A 109 -12.16 -16.38 2.89
N HIS A 110 -13.30 -17.06 2.90
CA HIS A 110 -13.53 -18.32 3.63
C HIS A 110 -13.46 -19.47 2.62
N LEU A 111 -12.33 -20.20 2.55
CA LEU A 111 -12.22 -21.40 1.73
C LEU A 111 -12.66 -22.61 2.56
N PRO A 112 -13.74 -23.31 2.21
CA PRO A 112 -14.25 -24.43 2.99
C PRO A 112 -13.18 -25.47 3.38
N GLU A 113 -12.23 -25.71 2.49
CA GLU A 113 -11.12 -26.67 2.63
C GLU A 113 -10.11 -26.27 3.72
N ASN A 114 -10.04 -24.98 4.06
CA ASN A 114 -9.05 -24.40 4.96
C ASN A 114 -9.65 -23.99 6.32
N LYS A 115 -10.86 -24.47 6.63
CA LYS A 115 -11.49 -24.19 7.92
C LYS A 115 -10.70 -24.88 9.06
N ASN A 116 -10.22 -24.11 10.03
CA ASN A 116 -9.51 -24.59 11.22
C ASN A 116 -8.17 -25.32 10.99
N VAL A 117 -7.57 -25.21 9.80
CA VAL A 117 -6.28 -25.88 9.48
C VAL A 117 -5.10 -25.39 10.34
N ASP A 118 -5.15 -24.16 10.84
CA ASP A 118 -4.13 -23.56 11.71
C ASP A 118 -4.52 -23.57 13.20
N LYS A 119 -5.63 -24.24 13.56
CA LYS A 119 -6.17 -24.25 14.92
C LYS A 119 -5.12 -24.68 15.95
N ASP A 120 -4.45 -25.81 15.70
CA ASP A 120 -3.51 -26.40 16.66
C ASP A 120 -2.24 -25.56 16.85
N LYS A 121 -1.82 -24.84 15.79
CA LYS A 121 -0.67 -23.93 15.84
C LYS A 121 -0.96 -22.66 16.63
N PHE A 122 -2.23 -22.22 16.64
CA PHE A 122 -2.68 -21.07 17.40
C PHE A 122 -2.92 -21.41 18.88
N THR A 123 -3.60 -22.53 19.17
CA THR A 123 -3.86 -22.98 20.56
C THR A 123 -2.59 -23.34 21.32
N SER A 124 -1.52 -23.76 20.63
CA SER A 124 -0.22 -24.01 21.27
C SER A 124 0.43 -22.76 21.89
N ARG A 125 0.00 -21.54 21.52
CA ARG A 125 0.57 -20.27 22.03
C ARG A 125 -0.34 -19.51 22.98
N LEU A 126 -1.64 -19.84 23.03
CA LEU A 126 -2.51 -19.39 24.11
C LEU A 126 -2.65 -20.55 25.09
N GLY A 127 -1.86 -20.50 26.16
CA GLY A 127 -2.01 -21.44 27.28
C GLY A 127 -3.46 -21.60 27.69
N ASN A 128 -3.79 -22.82 28.12
CA ASN A 128 -5.07 -23.24 28.69
C ASN A 128 -5.83 -22.08 29.36
N PHE A 129 -6.95 -21.67 28.77
CA PHE A 129 -8.05 -21.12 29.55
C PHE A 129 -9.16 -22.17 29.55
N ASN A 130 -9.16 -22.92 30.64
CA ASN A 130 -10.25 -23.76 31.07
C ASN A 130 -11.36 -22.85 31.59
N MET A 131 -12.54 -22.88 30.98
CA MET A 131 -13.83 -22.63 31.64
C MET A 131 -14.90 -23.44 30.92
#